data_AF-A0A353YZS8-F1
#
_entry.id   AF-A0A353YZS8-F1
#
_cell.length_a   1.000
_cell.length_b   1.000
_cell.length_c   1.000
_cell.angle_alpha   90.00
_cell.angle_beta   90.00
_cell.angle_gamma   90.00
#
_symmetry.space_group_name_H-M   'P 1'
#
loop_
_entity.id
_entity.type
_entity.pdbx_description
1 polymer ?
#
loop_
_entity_poly.entity_id
_entity_poly.type
_entity_poly.pdbx_seq_one_letter_code
_entity_poly.pdbx_strand_id
1 'polypeptide(L)'
;MYIYSITFNIFIFREILLKNSIWVKIDLSENDLLKYRDNADIVKQTALQIIKDFGLFGLSIEFPSDIKYAYPELSKQLNAQVFELLHSSNTKLLSLLYQIDIPEKAIQQKASAEPDRPLSEVVTELIFLRELKKVLTRLYFKEHGI
;
A
#
# COMPACT_ATOMS: atom_id res chain seq x y z
N MET A 1 -7.41 30.12 29.82
CA MET A 1 -6.25 29.41 29.24
C MET A 1 -6.76 28.28 28.34
N TYR A 2 -7.27 28.59 27.14
CA TYR A 2 -7.80 27.60 26.16
C TYR A 2 -7.76 28.17 24.73
N ILE A 3 -6.59 28.60 24.23
CA ILE A 3 -6.47 29.14 22.87
C ILE A 3 -5.40 28.40 22.02
N TYR A 4 -4.61 27.51 22.62
CA TYR A 4 -3.50 26.83 21.92
C TYR A 4 -3.85 25.48 21.27
N SER A 5 -5.03 24.90 21.48
CA SER A 5 -5.40 23.59 20.88
C SER A 5 -6.09 23.69 19.51
N ILE A 6 -6.63 24.85 19.13
CA ILE A 6 -7.41 24.97 17.88
C ILE A 6 -6.50 25.37 16.70
N THR A 7 -5.45 26.15 16.95
CA THR A 7 -4.49 26.58 15.90
C THR A 7 -3.57 25.45 15.45
N PHE A 8 -3.21 24.51 16.33
CA PHE A 8 -2.36 23.37 15.97
C PHE A 8 -3.09 22.38 15.04
N ASN A 9 -4.38 22.15 15.23
CA ASN A 9 -5.18 21.28 14.37
C ASN A 9 -5.37 21.87 12.95
N ILE A 10 -5.58 23.18 12.85
CA ILE A 10 -5.70 23.86 11.54
C ILE A 10 -4.37 23.84 10.78
N PHE A 11 -3.23 23.95 11.48
CA PHE A 11 -1.90 23.91 10.85
C PHE A 11 -1.55 22.52 10.29
N ILE A 12 -1.84 21.44 11.03
CA ILE A 12 -1.66 20.07 10.56
C ILE A 12 -2.59 19.76 9.38
N PHE A 13 -3.83 20.23 9.40
CA PHE A 13 -4.76 20.02 8.28
C PHE A 13 -4.32 20.77 7.01
N ARG A 14 -3.72 21.96 7.16
CA ARG A 14 -3.21 22.75 6.03
C ARG A 14 -1.94 22.15 5.43
N GLU A 15 -1.06 21.57 6.24
CA GLU A 15 0.11 20.76 5.79
C GLU A 15 -0.32 19.47 5.06
N ILE A 16 -1.36 18.79 5.54
CA ILE A 16 -1.94 17.60 4.88
C ILE A 16 -2.58 17.98 3.53
N LEU A 17 -3.30 19.11 3.47
CA LEU A 17 -3.91 19.61 2.23
C LEU A 17 -2.87 20.13 1.23
N LEU A 18 -1.77 20.74 1.69
CA LEU A 18 -0.66 21.18 0.81
C LEU A 18 0.20 20.01 0.33
N LYS A 19 0.40 18.96 1.13
CA LYS A 19 0.97 17.70 0.63
C LYS A 19 0.09 17.11 -0.48
N ASN A 20 -1.23 17.08 -0.29
CA ASN A 20 -2.17 16.61 -1.31
C ASN A 20 -2.09 17.37 -2.65
N SER A 21 -1.71 18.67 -2.65
CA SER A 21 -1.49 19.45 -3.88
C SER A 21 -0.34 18.91 -4.77
N ILE A 22 0.70 18.32 -4.17
CA ILE A 22 1.82 17.71 -4.90
C ILE A 22 1.48 16.27 -5.33
N TRP A 23 0.70 15.52 -4.53
CA TRP A 23 0.24 14.17 -4.86
C TRP A 23 -0.82 14.12 -5.98
N VAL A 24 -1.48 15.25 -6.29
CA VAL A 24 -2.50 15.35 -7.34
C VAL A 24 -1.93 15.22 -8.77
N LYS A 25 -0.61 15.33 -8.98
CA LYS A 25 -0.03 15.25 -10.34
C LYS A 25 0.37 13.84 -10.83
N ILE A 26 0.34 12.82 -9.98
CA ILE A 26 0.61 11.43 -10.38
C ILE A 26 -0.62 10.59 -10.03
N ASP A 27 -1.70 10.84 -10.76
CA ASP A 27 -2.84 9.92 -10.79
C ASP A 27 -2.53 8.78 -11.77
N LEU A 28 -1.61 7.88 -11.35
CA LEU A 28 -1.43 6.62 -12.06
C LEU A 28 -2.69 5.78 -11.80
N SER A 29 -3.49 5.60 -12.85
CA SER A 29 -4.67 4.74 -12.78
C SER A 29 -4.27 3.31 -12.41
N GLU A 30 -5.17 2.51 -11.82
CA GLU A 30 -4.88 1.10 -11.52
C GLU A 30 -4.34 0.37 -12.77
N ASN A 31 -4.88 0.67 -13.96
CA ASN A 31 -4.44 0.11 -15.23
C ASN A 31 -3.01 0.50 -15.64
N ASP A 32 -2.53 1.68 -15.24
CA ASP A 32 -1.15 2.10 -15.51
C ASP A 32 -0.16 1.40 -14.58
N LEU A 33 -0.58 1.06 -13.36
CA LEU A 33 0.22 0.29 -12.41
C LEU A 33 0.44 -1.14 -12.91
N LEU A 34 -0.55 -1.75 -13.57
CA LEU A 34 -0.45 -3.11 -14.13
C LEU A 34 0.68 -3.28 -15.14
N LYS A 35 1.02 -2.22 -15.89
CA LYS A 35 2.07 -2.23 -16.93
C LYS A 35 3.48 -2.47 -16.37
N TYR A 36 3.69 -2.20 -15.08
CA TYR A 36 5.00 -2.33 -14.43
C TYR A 36 5.21 -3.67 -13.73
N ARG A 37 4.25 -4.60 -13.83
CA ARG A 37 4.34 -5.94 -13.23
C ARG A 37 5.48 -6.80 -13.82
N ASP A 38 5.91 -6.49 -15.05
CA ASP A 38 7.01 -7.23 -15.71
C ASP A 38 8.38 -6.52 -15.58
N ASN A 39 8.42 -5.33 -14.97
CA ASN A 39 9.68 -4.64 -14.72
C ASN A 39 10.35 -5.20 -13.46
N ALA A 40 11.37 -6.02 -13.65
CA ALA A 40 12.10 -6.72 -12.59
C ALA A 40 12.56 -5.81 -11.44
N ASP A 41 13.08 -4.61 -11.74
CA ASP A 41 13.58 -3.68 -10.72
C ASP A 41 12.44 -3.07 -9.89
N ILE A 42 11.32 -2.75 -10.54
CA ILE A 42 10.13 -2.22 -9.87
C ILE A 42 9.48 -3.29 -8.99
N VAL A 43 9.35 -4.52 -9.50
CA VAL A 43 8.84 -5.66 -8.74
C VAL A 43 9.71 -5.94 -7.53
N LYS A 44 11.04 -5.97 -7.71
CA LYS A 44 11.98 -6.18 -6.61
C LYS A 44 11.86 -5.09 -5.54
N GLN A 45 11.83 -3.82 -5.93
CA GLN A 45 11.66 -2.72 -4.97
C GLN A 45 10.32 -2.76 -4.25
N THR A 46 9.25 -3.12 -4.95
CA THR A 46 7.91 -3.26 -4.38
C THR A 46 7.89 -4.39 -3.34
N ALA A 47 8.46 -5.54 -3.67
CA ALA A 47 8.59 -6.66 -2.76
C ALA A 47 9.39 -6.30 -1.51
N LEU A 48 10.49 -5.55 -1.66
CA LEU A 48 11.30 -5.11 -0.52
C LEU A 48 10.52 -4.18 0.43
N GLN A 49 9.64 -3.32 -0.07
CA GLN A 49 8.77 -2.52 0.81
C GLN A 49 7.78 -3.41 1.55
N ILE A 50 7.13 -4.34 0.84
CA ILE A 50 6.19 -5.29 1.42
C ILE A 50 6.86 -6.12 2.53
N ILE A 51 8.01 -6.72 2.26
CA ILE A 51 8.77 -7.54 3.22
C ILE A 51 9.10 -6.71 4.48
N LYS A 52 9.54 -5.46 4.28
CA LYS A 52 9.84 -4.55 5.39
C LYS A 52 8.60 -4.25 6.23
N ASP A 53 7.51 -3.81 5.61
CA ASP A 53 6.31 -3.39 6.33
C ASP A 53 5.66 -4.58 7.05
N PHE A 54 5.59 -5.75 6.42
CA PHE A 54 5.09 -6.99 7.05
C PHE A 54 6.01 -7.48 8.18
N GLY A 55 7.32 -7.35 7.99
CA GLY A 55 8.33 -7.71 9.00
C GLY A 55 8.20 -6.91 10.29
N LEU A 56 7.77 -5.64 10.23
CA LEU A 56 7.49 -4.83 11.43
C LEU A 56 6.38 -5.40 12.32
N PHE A 57 5.50 -6.23 11.74
CA PHE A 57 4.43 -6.92 12.46
C PHE A 57 4.77 -8.39 12.72
N GLY A 58 6.02 -8.82 12.52
CA GLY A 58 6.44 -10.21 12.69
C GLY A 58 5.80 -11.17 11.70
N LEU A 59 5.46 -10.70 10.49
CA LEU A 59 4.97 -11.52 9.40
C LEU A 59 6.12 -11.74 8.41
N SER A 60 6.36 -13.00 8.05
CA SER A 60 7.41 -13.34 7.09
C SER A 60 6.85 -13.38 5.67
N ILE A 61 7.49 -12.64 4.78
CA ILE A 61 7.32 -12.71 3.33
C ILE A 61 8.72 -12.92 2.75
N GLU A 62 8.86 -13.88 1.85
CA GLU A 62 10.13 -14.20 1.20
C GLU A 62 10.12 -13.71 -0.24
N PHE A 63 11.24 -13.13 -0.67
CA PHE A 63 11.41 -12.75 -2.07
C PHE A 63 11.56 -14.00 -2.93
N PRO A 64 10.75 -14.16 -3.99
CA PRO A 64 10.82 -15.31 -4.89
C PRO A 64 12.20 -15.47 -5.52
N SER A 65 12.63 -16.73 -5.66
CA SER A 65 13.93 -17.06 -6.27
C SER A 65 13.95 -16.78 -7.78
N ASP A 66 12.80 -16.89 -8.45
CA ASP A 66 12.63 -16.55 -9.86
C ASP A 66 11.81 -15.26 -10.00
N ILE A 67 12.46 -14.22 -10.54
CA ILE A 67 11.85 -12.90 -10.75
C ILE A 67 10.61 -12.97 -11.65
N LYS A 68 10.56 -13.91 -12.59
CA LYS A 68 9.44 -14.09 -13.52
C LYS A 68 8.14 -14.46 -12.79
N TYR A 69 8.26 -15.17 -11.66
CA TYR A 69 7.14 -15.59 -10.84
C TYR A 69 6.99 -14.71 -9.58
N ALA A 70 7.76 -13.62 -9.48
CA ALA A 70 7.79 -12.83 -8.27
C ALA A 70 6.42 -12.23 -7.91
N TYR A 71 5.73 -11.64 -8.89
CA TYR A 71 4.41 -11.05 -8.65
C TYR A 71 3.35 -12.06 -8.15
N PRO A 72 3.08 -13.18 -8.85
CA PRO A 72 2.09 -14.16 -8.39
C PRO A 72 2.49 -14.84 -7.07
N GLU A 73 3.77 -15.13 -6.84
CA GLU A 73 4.22 -15.76 -5.59
C GLU A 73 4.09 -14.81 -4.39
N LEU A 74 4.52 -13.55 -4.54
CA LEU A 74 4.34 -12.54 -3.49
C LEU A 74 2.84 -12.32 -3.24
N SER A 75 2.01 -12.24 -4.29
CA SER A 75 0.56 -12.10 -4.12
C SER A 75 -0.04 -13.24 -3.31
N LYS A 76 0.39 -14.48 -3.59
CA LYS A 76 -0.04 -15.66 -2.83
C LYS A 76 0.39 -15.59 -1.36
N GLN A 77 1.65 -15.25 -1.09
CA GLN A 77 2.16 -15.14 0.28
C GLN A 77 1.43 -14.05 1.08
N LEU A 78 1.20 -12.89 0.47
CA LEU A 78 0.49 -11.78 1.11
C LEU A 78 -0.96 -12.15 1.39
N ASN A 79 -1.63 -12.78 0.42
CA ASN A 79 -3.00 -13.22 0.60
C ASN A 79 -3.14 -14.18 1.77
N ALA A 80 -2.21 -15.14 1.93
CA ALA A 80 -2.20 -16.04 3.06
C ALA A 80 -2.05 -15.27 4.40
N GLN A 81 -1.10 -14.34 4.49
CA GLN A 81 -0.91 -13.54 5.71
C GLN A 81 -2.13 -12.67 6.04
N VAL A 82 -2.71 -12.00 5.03
CA VAL A 82 -3.91 -11.16 5.20
C VAL A 82 -5.12 -12.01 5.59
N PHE A 83 -5.30 -13.16 4.94
CA PHE A 83 -6.35 -14.11 5.28
C PHE A 83 -6.24 -14.55 6.75
N GLU A 84 -5.06 -14.96 7.20
CA GLU A 84 -4.86 -15.32 8.60
C GLU A 84 -5.13 -14.16 9.55
N LEU A 85 -4.69 -12.94 9.23
CA LEU A 85 -4.93 -11.76 10.06
C LEU A 85 -6.42 -11.40 10.18
N LEU A 86 -7.19 -11.55 9.09
CA LEU A 86 -8.63 -11.33 9.10
C LEU A 86 -9.35 -12.26 10.09
N HIS A 87 -8.87 -13.50 10.26
CA HIS A 87 -9.49 -14.50 11.13
C HIS A 87 -8.91 -14.51 12.55
N SER A 88 -7.64 -14.12 12.71
CA SER A 88 -6.92 -14.25 13.99
C SER A 88 -6.75 -12.94 14.75
N SER A 89 -6.64 -11.78 14.08
CA SER A 89 -6.38 -10.51 14.76
C SER A 89 -6.72 -9.27 13.91
N ASN A 90 -7.95 -8.78 14.09
CA ASN A 90 -8.38 -7.53 13.45
C ASN A 90 -7.53 -6.32 13.86
N THR A 91 -7.08 -6.23 15.12
CA THR A 91 -6.22 -5.13 15.59
C THR A 91 -4.87 -5.09 14.88
N LYS A 92 -4.25 -6.26 14.68
CA LYS A 92 -2.97 -6.36 13.97
C LYS A 92 -3.13 -6.04 12.49
N LEU A 93 -4.23 -6.52 11.87
CA LEU A 93 -4.57 -6.16 10.50
C LEU A 93 -4.73 -4.64 10.34
N LEU A 94 -5.56 -4.00 11.17
CA LEU A 94 -5.78 -2.56 11.09
C LEU A 94 -4.46 -1.78 11.26
N SER A 95 -3.62 -2.20 12.20
CA SER A 95 -2.32 -1.56 12.43
C SER A 95 -1.39 -1.68 11.21
N LEU A 96 -1.38 -2.84 10.55
CA LEU A 96 -0.66 -3.05 9.28
C LEU A 96 -1.20 -2.15 8.16
N LEU A 97 -2.53 -2.07 8.01
CA LEU A 97 -3.16 -1.25 6.98
C LEU A 97 -2.87 0.24 7.17
N TYR A 98 -2.86 0.73 8.43
CA TYR A 98 -2.46 2.10 8.74
C TYR A 98 -0.98 2.35 8.43
N GLN A 99 -0.09 1.42 8.75
CA GLN A 99 1.34 1.55 8.43
C GLN A 99 1.60 1.65 6.92
N ILE A 100 0.79 0.95 6.11
CA ILE A 100 0.90 0.94 4.65
C ILE A 100 0.18 2.14 4.01
N ASP A 101 -0.60 2.90 4.79
CA ASP A 101 -1.51 3.98 4.37
C ASP A 101 -2.68 3.51 3.49
N ILE A 102 -3.38 2.45 3.89
CA ILE A 102 -4.60 1.99 3.23
C ILE A 102 -5.82 2.42 4.05
N PRO A 103 -6.66 3.34 3.52
CA PRO A 103 -7.87 3.75 4.22
C PRO A 103 -8.94 2.67 4.12
N GLU A 104 -9.66 2.42 5.22
CA GLU A 104 -10.78 1.46 5.27
C GLU A 104 -11.83 1.72 4.19
N LYS A 105 -12.09 2.99 3.88
CA LYS A 105 -13.01 3.40 2.82
C LYS A 105 -12.63 2.81 1.44
N ALA A 106 -11.35 2.71 1.11
CA ALA A 106 -10.92 2.12 -0.16
C ALA A 106 -11.20 0.61 -0.20
N ILE A 107 -11.01 -0.08 0.92
CA ILE A 107 -11.34 -1.50 1.06
C ILE A 107 -12.84 -1.71 0.90
N GLN A 108 -13.66 -0.94 1.64
CA GLN A 108 -15.12 -1.01 1.57
C GLN A 108 -15.63 -0.74 0.15
N GLN A 109 -15.09 0.27 -0.53
CA GLN A 109 -15.46 0.60 -1.90
C GLN A 109 -15.15 -0.54 -2.87
N LYS A 110 -13.92 -1.08 -2.82
CA LYS A 110 -13.50 -2.15 -3.74
C LYS A 110 -14.23 -3.46 -3.45
N ALA A 111 -14.39 -3.84 -2.18
CA ALA A 111 -15.15 -5.02 -1.79
C ALA A 111 -16.64 -4.92 -2.17
N SER A 112 -17.24 -3.73 -2.10
CA SER A 112 -18.63 -3.52 -2.54
C SER A 112 -18.78 -3.59 -4.06
N ALA A 113 -17.75 -3.20 -4.81
CA ALA A 113 -17.73 -3.30 -6.27
C ALA A 113 -17.48 -4.73 -6.76
N GLU A 114 -16.82 -5.57 -5.95
CA GLU A 114 -16.44 -6.95 -6.26
C GLU A 114 -16.97 -7.92 -5.16
N PRO A 115 -18.30 -8.07 -4.98
CA PRO A 115 -18.87 -8.78 -3.84
C PRO A 115 -18.55 -10.29 -3.81
N ASP A 116 -18.28 -10.89 -4.96
CA ASP A 116 -17.94 -12.32 -5.07
C ASP A 116 -16.46 -12.60 -4.75
N ARG A 117 -15.64 -11.56 -4.61
CA ARG A 117 -14.22 -11.70 -4.36
C ARG A 117 -13.91 -11.75 -2.86
N PRO A 118 -13.06 -12.67 -2.39
CA PRO A 118 -12.66 -12.72 -1.00
C PRO A 118 -12.03 -11.40 -0.53
N LEU A 119 -12.43 -10.94 0.66
CA LEU A 119 -11.89 -9.70 1.25
C LEU A 119 -10.36 -9.74 1.40
N SER A 120 -9.78 -10.91 1.68
CA SER A 120 -8.32 -11.07 1.74
C SER A 120 -7.64 -10.74 0.42
N GLU A 121 -8.24 -11.09 -0.72
CA GLU A 121 -7.71 -10.79 -2.04
C GLU A 121 -7.83 -9.32 -2.37
N VAL A 122 -8.97 -8.70 -2.04
CA VAL A 122 -9.18 -7.26 -2.21
C VAL A 122 -8.13 -6.46 -1.43
N VAL A 123 -7.94 -6.80 -0.15
CA VAL A 123 -6.95 -6.15 0.71
C VAL A 123 -5.52 -6.40 0.20
N THR A 124 -5.22 -7.63 -0.23
CA THR A 124 -3.90 -7.97 -0.80
C THR A 124 -3.59 -7.11 -2.02
N GLU A 125 -4.55 -6.98 -2.94
CA GLU A 125 -4.34 -6.16 -4.14
C GLU A 125 -4.12 -4.69 -3.77
N LEU A 126 -4.90 -4.14 -2.84
CA LEU A 126 -4.72 -2.76 -2.38
C LEU A 126 -3.34 -2.53 -1.76
N ILE A 127 -2.81 -3.49 -1.00
CA ILE A 127 -1.44 -3.47 -0.48
C ILE A 127 -0.42 -3.42 -1.61
N PHE A 128 -0.53 -4.31 -2.60
CA PHE A 128 0.37 -4.30 -3.75
C PHE A 128 0.34 -2.99 -4.53
N LEU A 129 -0.84 -2.50 -4.85
CA LEU A 129 -1.01 -1.26 -5.61
C LEU A 129 -0.42 -0.07 -4.84
N ARG A 130 -0.61 -0.04 -3.52
CA ARG A 130 -0.06 1.01 -2.66
C ARG A 130 1.46 1.02 -2.63
N GLU A 131 2.08 -0.14 -2.45
CA GLU A 131 3.55 -0.26 -2.43
C GLU A 131 4.18 -0.01 -3.79
N LEU A 132 3.55 -0.51 -4.85
CA LEU A 132 3.97 -0.23 -6.22
C LEU A 132 3.91 1.27 -6.52
N LYS A 133 2.82 1.95 -6.13
CA LYS A 133 2.69 3.41 -6.27
C LYS A 133 3.81 4.13 -5.51
N LYS A 134 4.13 3.74 -4.27
CA LYS A 134 5.26 4.33 -3.51
C LYS A 134 6.59 4.17 -4.25
N VAL A 135 6.85 3.03 -4.87
CA VAL A 135 8.08 2.78 -5.64
C VAL A 135 8.12 3.65 -6.88
N LEU A 136 7.06 3.63 -7.69
CA LEU A 136 6.99 4.43 -8.93
C LEU A 136 7.13 5.92 -8.65
N THR A 137 6.49 6.42 -7.61
CA THR A 137 6.62 7.83 -7.21
C THR A 137 8.07 8.17 -6.83
N ARG A 138 8.75 7.30 -6.07
CA ARG A 138 10.17 7.51 -5.72
C ARG A 138 11.08 7.50 -6.95
N LEU A 139 10.85 6.59 -7.90
CA LEU A 139 11.61 6.53 -9.15
C LEU A 139 11.41 7.79 -9.99
N TYR A 140 10.16 8.25 -10.12
CA TYR A 140 9.83 9.48 -10.84
C TYR A 140 10.59 10.69 -10.27
N PHE A 141 10.56 10.91 -8.95
CA PHE A 141 11.26 12.04 -8.34
C PHE A 141 12.79 11.91 -8.44
N LYS A 142 13.33 10.68 -8.37
CA LYS A 142 14.76 10.43 -8.58
C LYS A 142 15.21 10.80 -10.00
N GLU A 143 14.40 10.47 -11.01
CA GLU A 143 14.70 10.80 -12.42
C GLU A 143 14.56 12.31 -12.70
N HIS A 144 13.65 13.00 -12.00
CA HIS A 144 13.36 14.41 -12.22
C HIS A 144 14.06 15.37 -11.23
N GLY A 145 14.95 14.84 -10.38
CA GLY A 145 15.92 15.63 -9.61
C GLY A 145 15.33 16.54 -8.54
N ILE A 146 14.31 16.09 -7.80
CA ILE A 146 13.77 16.77 -6.61
C ILE A 146 14.14 16.00 -5.35
#